data_AF-A0A0T8WME3-F1
#
_entry.id   AF-A0A0T8WME3-F1
#
_cell.length_a   1.000
_cell.length_b   1.000
_cell.length_c   1.000
_cell.angle_alpha   90.00
_cell.angle_beta   90.00
_cell.angle_gamma   90.00
#
_symmetry.space_group_name_H-M   'P 1'
#
loop_
_entity.id
_entity.type
_entity.pdbx_description
1 polymer ?
#
loop_
_entity_poly.entity_id
_entity_poly.type
_entity_poly.pdbx_seq_one_letter_code
_entity_poly.pdbx_strand_id
1 'polypeptide(L)'
;MKRKLSKQFSAYLSLLILLLGQFLGLSSVKTFADTVDSKRYIGWTITTGETPASFDESIYVSPQGSNAGDLAEAIVAYCFNYTYATPPKLDGTINYPIYEKETGTAESFGKYATSKHITNKELYTAVLKVMYNGFPNNAASLQGVISDARFRAVTQYAVGHFTDNYDATTILSSDELELYNTLIGIKDGAKNVPEDATLDIYRNTMEVHASTTQGASKPEYQNLLSSRFVNKVTREELKVTPSIDIVE
;
A
#
# COMPACT_ATOMS: atom_id res chain seq x y z
N MET A 1 60.73 -31.60 35.22
CA MET A 1 59.57 -30.74 35.56
C MET A 1 59.08 -29.96 34.32
N LYS A 2 58.61 -30.64 33.26
CA LYS A 2 58.12 -29.98 32.01
C LYS A 2 56.82 -30.57 31.42
N ARG A 3 56.31 -31.70 31.95
CA ARG A 3 55.12 -32.40 31.42
C ARG A 3 53.79 -32.05 32.10
N LYS A 4 53.81 -31.35 33.25
CA LYS A 4 52.60 -30.95 34.00
C LYS A 4 52.05 -29.58 33.58
N LEU A 5 52.90 -28.69 33.02
CA LEU A 5 52.49 -27.35 32.61
C LEU A 5 51.66 -27.34 31.31
N SER A 6 51.92 -28.26 30.37
CA SER A 6 51.20 -28.27 29.08
C SER A 6 49.75 -28.78 29.17
N LYS A 7 49.47 -29.71 30.08
CA LYS A 7 48.09 -30.21 30.31
C LYS A 7 47.21 -29.18 31.01
N GLN A 8 47.79 -28.41 31.95
CA GLN A 8 47.10 -27.33 32.64
C GLN A 8 46.80 -26.18 31.65
N PHE A 9 47.77 -25.78 30.83
CA PHE A 9 47.59 -24.73 29.83
C PHE A 9 46.54 -25.08 28.76
N SER A 10 46.47 -26.36 28.34
CA SER A 10 45.44 -26.85 27.42
C SER A 10 44.04 -26.79 28.03
N ALA A 11 43.89 -27.12 29.32
CA ALA A 11 42.59 -27.06 30.00
C ALA A 11 42.08 -25.62 30.14
N TYR A 12 42.96 -24.66 30.45
CA TYR A 12 42.59 -23.24 30.54
C TYR A 12 42.31 -22.63 29.16
N LEU A 13 43.00 -23.03 28.10
CA LEU A 13 42.75 -22.56 26.74
C LEU A 13 41.38 -23.07 26.21
N SER A 14 41.04 -24.33 26.48
CA SER A 14 39.72 -24.89 26.14
C SER A 14 38.58 -24.23 26.92
N LEU A 15 38.81 -23.88 28.20
CA LEU A 15 37.82 -23.18 29.02
C LEU A 15 37.62 -21.72 28.55
N LEU A 16 38.69 -21.06 28.09
CA LEU A 16 38.64 -19.69 27.55
C LEU A 16 37.87 -19.62 26.22
N ILE A 17 38.02 -20.61 25.34
CA ILE A 17 37.27 -20.71 24.08
C ILE A 17 35.78 -20.96 24.34
N LEU A 18 35.45 -21.78 25.35
CA LEU A 18 34.06 -22.02 25.77
C LEU A 18 33.41 -20.78 26.42
N LEU A 19 34.16 -19.98 27.18
CA LEU A 19 33.66 -18.73 27.77
C LEU A 19 33.52 -17.60 26.74
N LEU A 20 34.41 -17.51 25.74
CA LEU A 20 34.30 -16.54 24.64
C LEU A 20 33.13 -16.85 23.69
N GLY A 21 32.69 -18.11 23.63
CA GLY A 21 31.51 -18.53 22.85
C GLY A 21 30.16 -18.09 23.45
N GLN A 22 30.12 -17.56 24.68
CA GLN A 22 28.89 -17.11 25.34
C GLN A 22 28.64 -15.60 25.27
N PHE A 23 29.58 -14.83 24.69
CA PHE A 23 29.45 -13.37 24.49
C PHE A 23 29.26 -12.95 23.04
N LEU A 24 29.18 -13.90 22.10
CA LEU A 24 28.45 -13.69 20.86
C LEU A 24 26.99 -13.97 21.18
N GLY A 25 26.31 -12.97 21.77
CA GLY A 25 24.87 -12.95 21.74
C GLY A 25 24.45 -13.20 20.30
N LEU A 26 23.77 -14.32 20.06
CA LEU A 26 22.94 -14.47 18.88
C LEU A 26 21.85 -13.40 19.01
N SER A 27 22.20 -12.15 18.71
CA SER A 27 21.33 -11.32 17.91
C SER A 27 20.99 -12.22 16.75
N SER A 28 19.79 -12.77 16.78
CA SER A 28 19.21 -13.42 15.63
C SER A 28 19.26 -12.34 14.56
N VAL A 29 20.31 -12.37 13.74
CA VAL A 29 20.28 -11.71 12.45
C VAL A 29 19.14 -12.44 11.80
N LYS A 30 17.95 -11.85 11.88
CA LYS A 30 16.92 -12.07 10.89
C LYS A 30 17.65 -11.73 9.61
N THR A 31 18.20 -12.75 8.98
CA THR A 31 18.44 -12.75 7.56
C THR A 31 17.03 -12.59 7.04
N PHE A 32 16.63 -11.33 6.85
CA PHE A 32 15.68 -11.06 5.80
C PHE A 32 16.40 -11.65 4.60
N ALA A 33 15.97 -12.84 4.21
CA ALA A 33 16.10 -13.22 2.83
C ALA A 33 15.63 -11.97 2.11
N ASP A 34 16.54 -11.36 1.36
CA ASP A 34 16.19 -10.42 0.30
C ASP A 34 15.31 -11.27 -0.61
N THR A 35 14.02 -11.35 -0.24
CA THR A 35 13.03 -12.16 -0.93
C THR A 35 12.95 -11.48 -2.26
N VAL A 36 13.62 -12.09 -3.25
CA VAL A 36 13.47 -11.91 -4.69
C VAL A 36 12.54 -10.74 -4.93
N ASP A 37 13.05 -9.56 -5.29
CA ASP A 37 12.25 -8.40 -5.72
C ASP A 37 11.06 -8.92 -6.51
N SER A 38 9.96 -9.17 -5.81
CA SER A 38 8.98 -10.09 -6.35
C SER A 38 8.24 -9.18 -7.27
N LYS A 39 8.54 -9.25 -8.56
CA LYS A 39 7.83 -8.43 -9.55
C LYS A 39 6.34 -8.72 -9.50
N ARG A 40 5.94 -9.82 -8.87
CA ARG A 40 4.58 -10.33 -8.77
C ARG A 40 4.00 -10.21 -7.36
N TYR A 41 2.75 -9.77 -7.31
CA TYR A 41 1.98 -9.54 -6.09
C TYR A 41 0.61 -10.22 -6.21
N ILE A 42 -0.01 -10.50 -5.07
CA ILE A 42 -1.42 -10.90 -4.97
C ILE A 42 -2.26 -9.74 -4.45
N GLY A 43 -3.50 -9.61 -4.93
CA GLY A 43 -4.47 -8.64 -4.41
C GLY A 43 -5.61 -9.31 -3.65
N TRP A 44 -6.06 -8.71 -2.55
CA TRP A 44 -7.11 -9.24 -1.68
C TRP A 44 -7.81 -8.14 -0.87
N THR A 45 -8.96 -8.44 -0.29
CA THR A 45 -9.70 -7.49 0.58
C THR A 45 -10.00 -8.08 1.96
N ILE A 46 -10.19 -7.20 2.95
CA ILE A 46 -10.77 -7.55 4.26
C ILE A 46 -11.90 -6.57 4.60
N THR A 47 -12.89 -7.04 5.35
CA THR A 47 -13.89 -6.15 5.98
C THR A 47 -13.33 -5.72 7.33
N THR A 48 -13.17 -4.41 7.56
CA THR A 48 -12.57 -3.87 8.80
C THR A 48 -13.52 -3.83 9.99
N GLY A 49 -14.81 -4.13 9.80
CA GLY A 49 -15.80 -4.18 10.87
C GLY A 49 -16.31 -2.82 11.36
N GLU A 50 -15.88 -1.71 10.74
CA GLU A 50 -16.35 -0.36 11.07
C GLU A 50 -17.75 -0.09 10.48
N THR A 51 -18.65 0.51 11.28
CA THR A 51 -20.03 0.84 10.89
C THR A 51 -20.21 2.34 10.56
N PRO A 52 -21.03 2.72 9.55
CA PRO A 52 -21.78 1.83 8.67
C PRO A 52 -20.82 1.01 7.80
N ALA A 53 -21.15 -0.28 7.63
CA ALA A 53 -20.30 -1.33 7.07
C ALA A 53 -19.96 -1.16 5.57
N SER A 54 -19.93 0.06 5.04
CA SER A 54 -19.98 0.35 3.61
C SER A 54 -18.63 0.48 2.93
N PHE A 55 -17.54 -0.02 3.53
CA PHE A 55 -16.30 -0.20 2.79
C PHE A 55 -15.82 -1.64 2.86
N ASP A 56 -16.53 -2.50 2.12
CA ASP A 56 -16.10 -3.87 1.76
C ASP A 56 -14.82 -3.90 0.88
N GLU A 57 -14.13 -2.77 0.72
CA GLU A 57 -13.06 -2.56 -0.26
C GLU A 57 -11.74 -2.12 0.36
N SER A 58 -11.44 -2.54 1.60
CA SER A 58 -10.07 -2.41 2.08
C SER A 58 -9.16 -3.35 1.30
N ILE A 59 -8.67 -2.87 0.14
CA ILE A 59 -7.82 -3.61 -0.78
C ILE A 59 -6.38 -3.56 -0.32
N TYR A 60 -5.73 -4.71 -0.36
CA TYR A 60 -4.33 -4.87 -0.06
C TYR A 60 -3.64 -5.60 -1.19
N VAL A 61 -2.35 -5.33 -1.34
CA VAL A 61 -1.44 -6.14 -2.14
C VAL A 61 -0.31 -6.67 -1.27
N SER A 62 0.09 -7.90 -1.56
CA SER A 62 1.19 -8.57 -0.85
C SER A 62 2.09 -9.28 -1.86
N PRO A 63 3.41 -9.42 -1.60
CA PRO A 63 4.30 -10.22 -2.45
C PRO A 63 3.72 -11.61 -2.75
N GLN A 64 3.84 -12.09 -3.99
CA GLN A 64 3.36 -13.44 -4.31
C GLN A 64 4.12 -14.49 -3.48
N GLY A 65 3.37 -15.40 -2.85
CA GLY A 65 3.93 -16.41 -1.94
C GLY A 65 3.96 -16.00 -0.47
N SER A 66 3.60 -14.75 -0.14
CA SER A 66 3.32 -14.34 1.24
C SER A 66 1.93 -14.81 1.71
N ASN A 67 1.70 -14.77 3.03
CA ASN A 67 0.41 -15.09 3.61
C ASN A 67 -0.55 -13.90 3.43
N ALA A 68 -1.60 -14.07 2.61
CA ALA A 68 -2.70 -13.10 2.57
C ALA A 68 -3.31 -12.94 3.98
N GLY A 69 -3.62 -11.71 4.38
CA GLY A 69 -4.06 -11.38 5.74
C GLY A 69 -2.95 -10.95 6.70
N ASP A 70 -1.67 -11.13 6.34
CA ASP A 70 -0.57 -10.55 7.10
C ASP A 70 -0.45 -9.05 6.81
N LEU A 71 -1.08 -8.23 7.66
CA LEU A 71 -1.13 -6.78 7.50
C LEU A 71 0.22 -6.09 7.72
N ALA A 72 1.19 -6.75 8.38
CA ALA A 72 2.52 -6.16 8.58
C ALA A 72 3.30 -6.04 7.27
N GLU A 73 3.10 -7.01 6.38
CA GLU A 73 3.77 -7.10 5.07
C GLU A 73 2.88 -6.60 3.92
N ALA A 74 1.61 -6.28 4.20
CA ALA A 74 0.66 -5.81 3.22
C ALA A 74 0.82 -4.32 2.88
N ILE A 75 0.48 -3.97 1.66
CA ILE A 75 0.44 -2.59 1.17
C ILE A 75 -1.02 -2.23 0.96
N VAL A 76 -1.48 -1.16 1.63
CA VAL A 76 -2.79 -0.56 1.34
C VAL A 76 -2.80 -0.13 -0.12
N ALA A 77 -3.82 -0.57 -0.85
CA ALA A 77 -3.99 -0.27 -2.25
C ALA A 77 -5.41 0.22 -2.53
N TYR A 78 -5.57 0.84 -3.70
CA TYR A 78 -6.82 1.42 -4.17
C TYR A 78 -7.16 0.88 -5.55
N CYS A 79 -8.46 0.70 -5.81
CA CYS A 79 -8.98 0.49 -7.15
C CYS A 79 -8.51 1.63 -8.06
N PHE A 80 -7.97 1.28 -9.23
CA PHE A 80 -7.66 2.23 -10.30
C PHE A 80 -8.68 2.17 -11.45
N ASN A 81 -9.57 1.17 -11.44
CA ASN A 81 -10.57 0.93 -12.49
C ASN A 81 -11.91 0.44 -11.91
N TYR A 82 -12.87 1.35 -11.75
CA TYR A 82 -14.16 1.05 -11.13
C TYR A 82 -15.04 0.10 -11.96
N THR A 83 -14.78 -0.05 -13.27
CA THR A 83 -15.52 -0.96 -14.16
C THR A 83 -15.07 -2.42 -14.06
N TYR A 84 -13.98 -2.71 -13.35
CA TYR A 84 -13.42 -4.06 -13.18
C TYR A 84 -13.75 -4.64 -11.81
N ALA A 85 -13.51 -5.93 -11.62
CA ALA A 85 -13.81 -6.63 -10.38
C ALA A 85 -12.82 -6.23 -9.28
N THR A 86 -13.33 -6.04 -8.07
CA THR A 86 -12.51 -5.90 -6.86
C THR A 86 -11.84 -7.23 -6.52
N PRO A 87 -10.58 -7.24 -6.02
CA PRO A 87 -9.96 -8.46 -5.51
C PRO A 87 -10.83 -9.19 -4.49
N PRO A 88 -10.71 -10.53 -4.39
CA PRO A 88 -11.58 -11.33 -3.54
C PRO A 88 -11.31 -11.07 -2.06
N LYS A 89 -12.36 -11.28 -1.25
CA LYS A 89 -12.28 -11.21 0.21
C LYS A 89 -11.40 -12.34 0.76
N LEU A 90 -10.70 -12.04 1.86
CA LEU A 90 -10.01 -13.04 2.67
C LEU A 90 -11.03 -13.88 3.45
N ASP A 91 -11.58 -14.90 2.80
CA ASP A 91 -12.64 -15.78 3.33
C ASP A 91 -12.36 -17.28 3.12
N GLY A 92 -11.08 -17.64 3.00
CA GLY A 92 -10.65 -18.98 2.62
C GLY A 92 -10.41 -19.14 1.11
N THR A 93 -10.60 -18.07 0.32
CA THR A 93 -10.13 -17.98 -1.06
C THR A 93 -8.62 -18.24 -1.15
N ILE A 94 -8.21 -19.13 -2.07
CA ILE A 94 -6.80 -19.47 -2.32
C ILE A 94 -6.29 -19.01 -3.69
N ASN A 95 -7.17 -18.50 -4.57
CA ASN A 95 -6.83 -18.09 -5.93
C ASN A 95 -6.97 -16.58 -6.09
N TYR A 96 -5.96 -15.84 -5.63
CA TYR A 96 -5.91 -14.38 -5.71
C TYR A 96 -5.45 -13.89 -7.09
N PRO A 97 -5.95 -12.74 -7.58
CA PRO A 97 -5.42 -12.09 -8.78
C PRO A 97 -3.93 -11.79 -8.64
N ILE A 98 -3.19 -12.01 -9.74
CA ILE A 98 -1.77 -11.73 -9.80
C ILE A 98 -1.51 -10.39 -10.49
N TYR A 99 -0.59 -9.63 -9.91
CA TYR A 99 -0.24 -8.30 -10.35
C TYR A 99 1.25 -8.18 -10.60
N GLU A 100 1.63 -7.39 -11.59
CA GLU A 100 2.99 -6.89 -11.77
C GLU A 100 3.12 -5.45 -11.27
N LYS A 101 4.15 -5.18 -10.47
CA LYS A 101 4.42 -3.83 -9.96
C LYS A 101 5.15 -3.00 -11.03
N GLU A 102 4.57 -1.87 -11.40
CA GLU A 102 5.13 -0.89 -12.34
C GLU A 102 5.27 0.47 -11.66
N THR A 103 6.34 1.21 -11.97
CA THR A 103 6.50 2.59 -11.52
C THR A 103 5.43 3.46 -12.15
N GLY A 104 4.68 4.20 -11.33
CA GLY A 104 3.71 5.16 -11.81
C GLY A 104 4.34 6.33 -12.56
N THR A 105 3.80 6.58 -13.75
CA THR A 105 4.13 7.67 -14.66
C THR A 105 2.83 8.23 -15.26
N ALA A 106 2.88 9.42 -15.85
CA ALA A 106 1.75 9.96 -16.61
C ALA A 106 1.25 8.99 -17.69
N GLU A 107 2.17 8.33 -18.42
CA GLU A 107 1.80 7.37 -19.45
C GLU A 107 1.11 6.13 -18.87
N SER A 108 1.67 5.50 -17.83
CA SER A 108 1.07 4.32 -17.20
C SER A 108 -0.30 4.63 -16.58
N PHE A 109 -0.45 5.75 -15.86
CA PHE A 109 -1.72 6.15 -15.25
C PHE A 109 -2.76 6.43 -16.34
N GLY A 110 -2.37 7.14 -17.39
CA GLY A 110 -3.26 7.42 -18.52
C GLY A 110 -3.65 6.17 -19.31
N LYS A 111 -2.76 5.19 -19.44
CA LYS A 111 -2.98 3.90 -20.11
C LYS A 111 -3.98 3.04 -19.34
N TYR A 112 -3.87 3.00 -18.02
CA TYR A 112 -4.69 2.12 -17.20
C TYR A 112 -6.03 2.74 -16.80
N ALA A 113 -6.17 4.06 -16.75
CA ALA A 113 -7.46 4.70 -16.45
C ALA A 113 -8.50 4.43 -17.55
N THR A 114 -9.75 4.25 -17.16
CA THR A 114 -10.85 3.74 -18.00
C THR A 114 -11.65 4.85 -18.67
N SER A 115 -11.98 5.91 -17.94
CA SER A 115 -12.85 7.01 -18.41
C SER A 115 -12.43 8.38 -17.90
N LYS A 116 -11.11 8.61 -17.83
CA LYS A 116 -10.55 9.94 -17.51
C LYS A 116 -10.99 11.01 -18.51
N HIS A 117 -11.28 12.22 -18.02
CA HIS A 117 -11.64 13.39 -18.84
C HIS A 117 -10.54 14.47 -18.89
N ILE A 118 -9.35 14.15 -18.39
CA ILE A 118 -8.17 15.04 -18.31
C ILE A 118 -6.95 14.41 -18.99
N THR A 119 -5.92 15.21 -19.24
CA THR A 119 -4.67 14.73 -19.83
C THR A 119 -3.95 13.75 -18.91
N ASN A 120 -3.06 12.93 -19.47
CA ASN A 120 -2.26 11.98 -18.69
C ASN A 120 -1.42 12.65 -17.59
N LYS A 121 -0.90 13.87 -17.86
CA LYS A 121 -0.10 14.64 -16.91
C LYS A 121 -0.96 15.21 -15.77
N GLU A 122 -2.15 15.72 -16.09
CA GLU A 122 -3.09 16.21 -15.09
C GLU A 122 -3.59 15.06 -14.21
N LEU A 123 -3.97 13.92 -14.82
CA LEU A 123 -4.36 12.71 -14.09
C LEU A 123 -3.29 12.28 -13.09
N TYR A 124 -2.04 12.14 -13.56
CA TYR A 124 -0.92 11.76 -12.70
C TYR A 124 -0.74 12.71 -11.53
N THR A 125 -0.73 14.02 -11.80
CA THR A 125 -0.56 15.04 -10.77
C THR A 125 -1.72 15.02 -9.76
N ALA A 126 -2.95 14.92 -10.24
CA ALA A 126 -4.15 14.91 -9.40
C ALA A 126 -4.23 13.67 -8.52
N VAL A 127 -4.02 12.48 -9.09
CA VAL A 127 -4.03 11.21 -8.35
C VAL A 127 -2.93 11.17 -7.30
N LEU A 128 -1.71 11.60 -7.62
CA LEU A 128 -0.66 11.71 -6.59
C LEU A 128 -1.08 12.67 -5.47
N LYS A 129 -1.71 13.80 -5.80
CA LYS A 129 -2.16 14.77 -4.78
C LYS A 129 -3.24 14.18 -3.88
N VAL A 130 -4.23 13.47 -4.45
CA VAL A 130 -5.24 12.73 -3.68
C VAL A 130 -4.56 11.77 -2.72
N MET A 131 -3.66 10.93 -3.21
CA MET A 131 -3.05 9.88 -2.42
C MET A 131 -2.08 10.38 -1.35
N TYR A 132 -1.41 11.51 -1.59
CA TYR A 132 -0.50 12.14 -0.63
C TYR A 132 -1.27 12.73 0.56
N ASN A 133 -2.44 13.31 0.29
CA ASN A 133 -3.26 13.96 1.31
C ASN A 133 -4.36 13.06 1.88
N GLY A 134 -4.70 11.96 1.18
CA GLY A 134 -5.69 10.98 1.58
C GLY A 134 -5.11 9.88 2.48
N PHE A 135 -5.93 8.87 2.77
CA PHE A 135 -5.53 7.75 3.61
C PHE A 135 -4.49 6.84 2.90
N PRO A 136 -3.50 6.28 3.61
CA PRO A 136 -3.18 6.48 5.03
C PRO A 136 -2.22 7.65 5.26
N ASN A 137 -1.76 8.33 4.20
CA ASN A 137 -0.67 9.31 4.27
C ASN A 137 -1.03 10.58 5.02
N ASN A 138 -2.23 11.11 4.76
CA ASN A 138 -2.81 12.27 5.45
C ASN A 138 -1.86 13.47 5.57
N ALA A 139 -1.08 13.79 4.52
CA ALA A 139 -0.01 14.79 4.61
C ALA A 139 -0.49 16.15 5.13
N ALA A 140 -1.71 16.55 4.77
CA ALA A 140 -2.34 17.80 5.16
C ALA A 140 -3.25 17.68 6.39
N SER A 141 -3.23 16.54 7.11
CA SER A 141 -4.03 16.32 8.33
C SER A 141 -5.55 16.55 8.11
N LEU A 142 -6.07 16.16 6.94
CA LEU A 142 -7.44 16.44 6.49
C LEU A 142 -8.52 15.52 7.09
N GLN A 143 -8.13 14.41 7.73
CA GLN A 143 -9.07 13.43 8.26
C GLN A 143 -10.12 14.05 9.22
N GLY A 144 -9.71 14.99 10.06
CA GLY A 144 -10.60 15.61 11.05
C GLY A 144 -11.27 14.60 11.98
N VAL A 145 -12.60 14.62 12.02
CA VAL A 145 -13.44 13.75 12.87
C VAL A 145 -13.88 12.45 12.18
N ILE A 146 -13.49 12.23 10.93
CA ILE A 146 -13.93 11.08 10.13
C ILE A 146 -13.12 9.84 10.53
N SER A 147 -13.77 8.69 10.68
CA SER A 147 -13.11 7.40 10.95
C SER A 147 -12.15 6.99 9.82
N ASP A 148 -11.14 6.19 10.14
CA ASP A 148 -10.17 5.68 9.15
C ASP A 148 -10.85 4.99 7.94
N ALA A 149 -11.86 4.12 8.14
CA ALA A 149 -12.51 3.47 7.01
C ALA A 149 -13.22 4.45 6.09
N ARG A 150 -13.86 5.48 6.66
CA ARG A 150 -14.53 6.52 5.87
C ARG A 150 -13.52 7.46 5.19
N PHE A 151 -12.41 7.79 5.84
CA PHE A 151 -11.33 8.54 5.19
C PHE A 151 -10.73 7.76 4.00
N ARG A 152 -10.52 6.45 4.18
CA ARG A 152 -10.13 5.54 3.10
C ARG A 152 -11.15 5.51 1.97
N ALA A 153 -12.44 5.41 2.29
CA ALA A 153 -13.51 5.42 1.29
C ALA A 153 -13.51 6.70 0.46
N VAL A 154 -13.47 7.87 1.13
CA VAL A 154 -13.41 9.17 0.45
C VAL A 154 -12.16 9.30 -0.42
N THR A 155 -11.02 8.76 0.03
CA THR A 155 -9.79 8.70 -0.78
C THR A 155 -10.00 7.86 -2.05
N GLN A 156 -10.63 6.68 -1.95
CA GLN A 156 -10.96 5.85 -3.12
C GLN A 156 -11.90 6.57 -4.10
N TYR A 157 -12.91 7.26 -3.59
CA TYR A 157 -13.84 8.01 -4.42
C TYR A 157 -13.13 9.16 -5.16
N ALA A 158 -12.22 9.86 -4.50
CA ALA A 158 -11.42 10.91 -5.13
C ALA A 158 -10.45 10.36 -6.19
N VAL A 159 -9.89 9.16 -6.01
CA VAL A 159 -9.15 8.46 -7.09
C VAL A 159 -10.09 8.18 -8.27
N GLY A 160 -11.26 7.59 -7.99
CA GLY A 160 -12.27 7.26 -8.99
C GLY A 160 -12.80 8.47 -9.78
N HIS A 161 -12.86 9.65 -9.15
CA HIS A 161 -13.21 10.89 -9.83
C HIS A 161 -12.29 11.17 -11.03
N PHE A 162 -10.98 10.96 -10.86
CA PHE A 162 -10.00 11.22 -11.90
C PHE A 162 -9.81 10.04 -12.86
N THR A 163 -9.88 8.79 -12.38
CA THR A 163 -9.62 7.59 -13.20
C THR A 163 -10.85 7.15 -14.01
N ASP A 164 -12.04 7.31 -13.44
CA ASP A 164 -13.28 6.74 -13.96
C ASP A 164 -14.39 7.78 -14.18
N ASN A 165 -14.16 9.06 -13.87
CA ASN A 165 -15.21 10.08 -13.84
C ASN A 165 -16.37 9.72 -12.88
N TYR A 166 -16.02 9.07 -11.76
CA TYR A 166 -16.98 8.68 -10.73
C TYR A 166 -17.45 9.90 -9.93
N ASP A 167 -18.76 10.00 -9.70
CA ASP A 167 -19.37 11.03 -8.86
C ASP A 167 -19.90 10.41 -7.56
N ALA A 168 -19.22 10.72 -6.45
CA ALA A 168 -19.57 10.26 -5.12
C ALA A 168 -20.44 11.25 -4.33
N THR A 169 -20.71 12.46 -4.85
CA THR A 169 -21.23 13.58 -4.05
C THR A 169 -22.56 13.28 -3.36
N THR A 170 -23.38 12.40 -3.92
CA THR A 170 -24.71 12.04 -3.39
C THR A 170 -24.69 11.05 -2.23
N ILE A 171 -23.54 10.40 -1.95
CA ILE A 171 -23.40 9.36 -0.90
C ILE A 171 -22.51 9.80 0.26
N LEU A 172 -22.04 11.05 0.27
CA LEU A 172 -21.16 11.60 1.28
C LEU A 172 -21.95 12.39 2.32
N SER A 173 -21.57 12.27 3.59
CA SER A 173 -21.96 13.23 4.63
C SER A 173 -21.31 14.60 4.38
N SER A 174 -21.72 15.64 5.12
CA SER A 174 -21.18 16.99 4.95
C SER A 174 -19.66 17.06 5.16
N ASP A 175 -19.15 16.44 6.23
CA ASP A 175 -17.70 16.42 6.51
C ASP A 175 -16.92 15.65 5.44
N GLU A 176 -17.48 14.54 4.96
CA GLU A 176 -16.87 13.73 3.90
C GLU A 176 -16.89 14.44 2.55
N LEU A 177 -17.95 15.19 2.24
CA LEU A 177 -18.05 15.99 1.02
C LEU A 177 -17.03 17.14 1.04
N GLU A 178 -16.81 17.77 2.20
CA GLU A 178 -15.76 18.77 2.36
C GLU A 178 -14.37 18.18 2.08
N LEU A 179 -14.05 17.06 2.73
CA LEU A 179 -12.80 16.33 2.51
C LEU A 179 -12.64 15.93 1.03
N TYR A 180 -13.67 15.35 0.42
CA TYR A 180 -13.67 14.96 -0.98
C TYR A 180 -13.36 16.16 -1.88
N ASN A 181 -14.05 17.29 -1.69
CA ASN A 181 -13.84 18.53 -2.44
C ASN A 181 -12.42 19.08 -2.27
N THR A 182 -11.81 18.96 -1.09
CA THR A 182 -10.40 19.31 -0.89
C THR A 182 -9.46 18.37 -1.64
N LEU A 183 -9.72 17.05 -1.61
CA LEU A 183 -8.89 16.07 -2.31
C LEU A 183 -8.94 16.22 -3.84
N ILE A 184 -10.12 16.51 -4.41
CA ILE A 184 -10.27 16.74 -5.86
C ILE A 184 -9.93 18.17 -6.31
N GLY A 185 -9.50 19.03 -5.38
CA GLY A 185 -9.02 20.38 -5.68
C GLY A 185 -10.10 21.43 -5.97
N ILE A 186 -11.36 21.15 -5.62
CA ILE A 186 -12.44 22.15 -5.61
C ILE A 186 -12.27 23.13 -4.44
N LYS A 187 -11.79 22.62 -3.29
CA LYS A 187 -11.50 23.41 -2.09
C LYS A 187 -9.99 23.37 -1.81
N ASP A 188 -9.44 24.48 -1.34
CA ASP A 188 -8.07 24.54 -0.86
C ASP A 188 -7.88 23.70 0.42
N GLY A 189 -6.62 23.34 0.72
CA GLY A 189 -6.25 22.62 1.95
C GLY A 189 -5.31 21.44 1.71
N ALA A 190 -5.32 20.85 0.50
CA ALA A 190 -4.41 19.77 0.16
C ALA A 190 -2.99 20.28 -0.12
N LYS A 191 -1.97 19.62 0.46
CA LYS A 191 -0.56 19.89 0.23
C LYS A 191 -0.10 19.42 -1.15
N ASN A 192 0.97 20.05 -1.63
CA ASN A 192 1.66 19.61 -2.84
C ASN A 192 2.51 18.36 -2.56
N VAL A 193 2.59 17.50 -3.57
CA VAL A 193 3.41 16.29 -3.55
C VAL A 193 4.86 16.67 -3.85
N PRO A 194 5.86 16.10 -3.14
CA PRO A 194 7.27 16.31 -3.48
C PRO A 194 7.56 15.92 -4.94
N GLU A 195 8.39 16.71 -5.62
CA GLU A 195 8.64 16.54 -7.07
C GLU A 195 9.28 15.20 -7.43
N ASP A 196 10.05 14.62 -6.52
CA ASP A 196 10.74 13.35 -6.65
C ASP A 196 9.88 12.16 -6.21
N ALA A 197 8.65 12.38 -5.73
CA ALA A 197 7.77 11.34 -5.24
C ALA A 197 6.83 10.80 -6.32
N THR A 198 6.61 9.49 -6.33
CA THR A 198 5.61 8.80 -7.16
C THR A 198 4.98 7.63 -6.40
N LEU A 199 3.98 7.00 -7.01
CA LEU A 199 3.36 5.77 -6.54
C LEU A 199 3.60 4.66 -7.55
N ASP A 200 3.50 3.42 -7.09
CA ASP A 200 3.48 2.26 -7.97
C ASP A 200 2.05 1.90 -8.38
N ILE A 201 1.92 1.36 -9.58
CA ILE A 201 0.70 0.73 -10.07
C ILE A 201 0.93 -0.78 -10.16
N TYR A 202 0.00 -1.54 -9.61
CA TYR A 202 -0.05 -2.98 -9.70
C TYR A 202 -0.95 -3.31 -10.89
N ARG A 203 -0.32 -3.63 -12.01
CA ARG A 203 -1.00 -4.03 -13.23
C ARG A 203 -1.47 -5.47 -13.13
N ASN A 204 -2.75 -5.72 -13.32
CA ASN A 204 -3.26 -7.09 -13.35
C ASN A 204 -2.67 -7.87 -14.54
N THR A 205 -2.17 -9.09 -14.30
CA THR A 205 -1.61 -9.95 -15.36
C THR A 205 -2.67 -10.71 -16.15
N MET A 206 -3.93 -10.70 -15.69
CA MET A 206 -5.07 -11.44 -16.27
C MET A 206 -4.91 -12.96 -16.25
N GLU A 207 -3.94 -13.50 -15.49
CA GLU A 207 -3.78 -14.95 -15.33
C GLU A 207 -4.87 -15.59 -14.47
N VAL A 208 -5.50 -14.79 -13.60
CA VAL A 208 -6.59 -15.22 -12.73
C VAL A 208 -7.79 -14.33 -13.03
N HIS A 209 -8.88 -14.96 -13.46
CA HIS A 209 -10.14 -14.30 -13.75
C HIS A 209 -11.05 -14.32 -12.52
N ALA A 210 -11.95 -13.34 -12.44
CA ALA A 210 -12.93 -13.27 -11.35
C ALA A 210 -13.91 -14.45 -11.45
N SER A 211 -13.95 -15.29 -10.40
CA SER A 211 -14.90 -16.40 -10.30
C SER A 211 -16.26 -15.89 -9.84
N THR A 212 -17.32 -16.24 -10.59
CA THR A 212 -18.63 -15.63 -10.46
C THR A 212 -19.48 -16.26 -9.35
N THR A 213 -19.60 -15.52 -8.24
CA THR A 213 -20.88 -15.42 -7.51
C THR A 213 -21.18 -13.98 -7.09
N GLN A 214 -20.16 -13.12 -6.94
CA GLN A 214 -20.30 -11.68 -6.66
C GLN A 214 -20.11 -10.76 -7.90
N GLY A 215 -19.75 -11.31 -9.08
CA GLY A 215 -19.24 -10.51 -10.22
C GLY A 215 -19.81 -10.88 -11.59
N ALA A 216 -21.12 -11.11 -11.72
CA ALA A 216 -21.74 -11.60 -12.96
C ALA A 216 -21.56 -10.71 -14.22
N SER A 217 -20.94 -9.52 -14.12
CA SER A 217 -20.71 -8.60 -15.25
C SER A 217 -19.24 -8.19 -15.46
N LYS A 218 -18.29 -8.63 -14.61
CA LYS A 218 -16.89 -8.15 -14.63
C LYS A 218 -15.90 -9.32 -14.57
N PRO A 219 -15.46 -9.87 -15.71
CA PRO A 219 -14.62 -11.08 -15.74
C PRO A 219 -13.16 -10.84 -15.32
N GLU A 220 -12.72 -9.57 -15.31
CA GLU A 220 -11.34 -9.17 -15.08
C GLU A 220 -11.22 -8.33 -13.80
N TYR A 221 -10.17 -8.57 -13.02
CA TYR A 221 -9.88 -7.75 -11.85
C TYR A 221 -9.25 -6.41 -12.25
N GLN A 222 -9.52 -5.38 -11.46
CA GLN A 222 -8.99 -4.03 -11.64
C GLN A 222 -7.47 -3.97 -11.46
N ASN A 223 -6.81 -2.99 -12.09
CA ASN A 223 -5.48 -2.57 -11.68
C ASN A 223 -5.57 -1.86 -10.31
N LEU A 224 -4.46 -1.86 -9.56
CA LEU A 224 -4.43 -1.29 -8.21
C LEU A 224 -3.35 -0.21 -8.07
N LEU A 225 -3.67 0.86 -7.36
CA LEU A 225 -2.75 1.94 -7.05
C LEU A 225 -2.19 1.75 -5.65
N SER A 226 -0.86 1.83 -5.51
CA SER A 226 -0.19 1.82 -4.20
C SER A 226 -0.54 3.07 -3.40
N SER A 227 -0.61 2.93 -2.07
CA SER A 227 -0.61 4.07 -1.15
C SER A 227 0.78 4.52 -0.69
N ARG A 228 1.82 3.71 -0.94
CA ARG A 228 3.20 3.98 -0.50
C ARG A 228 3.92 4.82 -1.53
N PHE A 229 4.28 6.05 -1.15
CA PHE A 229 5.13 6.90 -1.97
C PHE A 229 6.56 6.38 -2.00
N VAL A 230 7.20 6.51 -3.16
CA VAL A 230 8.59 6.14 -3.38
C VAL A 230 9.29 7.25 -4.16
N ASN A 231 10.60 7.39 -3.96
CA ASN A 231 11.40 8.28 -4.79
C ASN A 231 11.45 7.73 -6.23
N LYS A 232 11.31 8.62 -7.22
CA LYS A 232 11.29 8.29 -8.65
C LYS A 232 12.58 7.63 -9.13
N VAL A 233 13.72 8.00 -8.53
CA VAL A 233 15.05 7.56 -8.92
C VAL A 233 15.56 6.44 -8.00
N THR A 234 15.62 6.67 -6.69
CA THR A 234 16.20 5.71 -5.74
C THR A 234 15.27 4.54 -5.44
N ARG A 235 13.96 4.70 -5.69
CA ARG A 235 12.91 3.72 -5.38
C ARG A 235 12.72 3.44 -3.89
N GLU A 236 13.40 4.21 -3.04
CA GLU A 236 13.23 4.15 -1.59
C GLU A 236 11.86 4.70 -1.19
N GLU A 237 11.26 4.09 -0.17
CA GLU A 237 9.98 4.54 0.36
C GLU A 237 10.11 5.93 1.01
N LEU A 238 9.19 6.82 0.65
CA LEU A 238 9.05 8.14 1.24
C LEU A 238 7.99 8.09 2.33
N LYS A 239 8.42 8.22 3.59
CA LYS A 239 7.51 8.27 4.73
C LYS A 239 6.81 9.63 4.77
N VAL A 240 5.50 9.62 4.51
CA VAL A 240 4.65 10.82 4.65
C VAL A 240 4.29 11.01 6.11
N THR A 241 4.61 12.17 6.67
CA THR A 241 4.27 12.52 8.05
C THR A 241 3.18 13.61 8.01
N PRO A 242 2.04 13.41 8.71
CA PRO A 242 1.01 14.45 8.83
C PRO A 242 1.58 15.73 9.44
N SER A 243 1.02 16.89 9.08
CA SER A 243 1.32 18.14 9.79
C SER A 243 0.96 17.98 11.26
N ILE A 244 1.93 18.24 12.14
CA ILE A 244 1.63 18.63 13.52
C ILE A 244 1.45 20.13 13.46
N ASP A 245 0.21 20.60 13.57
CA ASP A 245 -0.02 22.02 13.81
C ASP A 245 0.49 22.33 15.22
N ILE A 246 1.71 22.87 15.29
CA ILE A 246 2.22 23.44 16.53
C ILE A 246 1.50 24.77 16.67
N VAL A 247 0.44 24.78 17.46
CA VAL A 247 -0.22 26.03 17.88
C VAL A 247 0.79 26.77 18.76
N GLU A 248 1.44 27.81 18.21
CA GLU A 248 2.16 28.82 18.99
C GLU A 248 1.18 29.74 19.75
#